data_AF-A0A9W5YAD9-F1
#
_entry.id   AF-A0A9W5YAD9-F1
#
_cell.length_a   1.000
_cell.length_b   1.000
_cell.length_c   1.000
_cell.angle_alpha   90.00
_cell.angle_beta   90.00
_cell.angle_gamma   90.00
#
_symmetry.space_group_name_H-M   'P 1'
#
loop_
_entity.id
_entity.type
_entity.pdbx_description
1 polymer ?
#
loop_
_entity_poly.entity_id
_entity_poly.type
_entity_poly.pdbx_seq_one_letter_code
_entity_poly.pdbx_strand_id
1 'polypeptide(L)'
;MKVYRKIIVILIIILVLLGFFDFIINDELFLNDYIRGTFTETIGIIVTLIFVDLIFKRNNDEERRQEEISKIKRSNTVIKLSITRCLEYGAIITTPVEDRGNDIPNKITNDFTFSDMCDLFNPSLIDTDDFSPVVLKYLKAHDDLIVSIEKVLYTIDYKYYSKLNKLFIEYISKTKGLDLYQGIQQDSINECSVNKIIKILKEHTGEVKRTNGNIINKYITLFYLIKDNNKFISDYNNIINEIINNEPKKVKRSQRFKILKNYKTHKKNKTINILHLSQFIASIAVTIAAVWISNMQLQIHKFEVQPHFNISTFYGEEMENGKVRDLNLCIYNSGQGFYDFKSCQICFVEIETEQEKIYLPLTYFFGISTEILGDGDIVYEARGYRNNIKLSNLKNVFLTRKNSYGFLRKIIFTKIEYQDMMGKYHTQYFDSDKGRVLNNSKGKYIFKLHNDYIHKLSFLNTENLDYVNIDNINVEILENYIKSDIQITEEDFLKVYQ
;
A
#
# COMPACT_ATOMS: atom_id res chain seq x y z
N MET A 1 8.54 15.77 19.68
CA MET A 1 7.61 16.65 20.42
C MET A 1 7.72 16.55 21.95
N LYS A 2 7.78 15.36 22.56
CA LYS A 2 7.96 15.22 24.03
C LYS A 2 9.29 15.84 24.54
N VAL A 3 10.35 15.81 23.73
CA VAL A 3 11.67 16.38 24.06
C VAL A 3 11.64 17.91 24.14
N TYR A 4 11.05 18.59 23.16
CA TYR A 4 10.95 20.07 23.16
C TYR A 4 10.12 20.61 24.32
N ARG A 5 9.03 19.93 24.71
CA ARG A 5 8.27 20.32 25.90
C ARG A 5 9.12 20.27 27.18
N LYS A 6 9.98 19.25 27.32
CA LYS A 6 10.90 19.17 28.47
C LYS A 6 11.93 20.31 28.45
N ILE A 7 12.49 20.62 27.28
CA ILE A 7 13.46 21.73 27.12
C ILE A 7 12.81 23.07 27.47
N ILE A 8 11.60 23.35 26.97
CA ILE A 8 10.87 24.59 27.28
C ILE A 8 10.61 24.73 28.78
N VAL A 9 10.18 23.65 29.46
CA VAL A 9 9.97 23.67 30.91
C VAL A 9 11.25 23.98 31.67
N ILE A 10 12.39 23.38 31.28
CA ILE A 10 13.70 23.66 31.89
C ILE A 10 14.08 25.12 31.69
N LEU A 11 13.91 25.68 30.48
CA LEU A 11 14.22 27.08 30.20
C LEU A 11 13.32 28.06 30.98
N ILE A 12 12.04 27.73 31.18
CA ILE A 12 11.14 28.52 32.03
C ILE A 12 11.61 28.51 33.48
N ILE A 13 12.04 27.36 34.01
CA ILE A 13 12.59 27.26 35.37
C ILE A 13 13.84 28.14 35.51
N ILE A 14 14.74 28.11 34.51
CA ILE A 14 15.93 28.96 34.47
C ILE A 14 15.54 30.44 34.46
N LEU A 15 14.53 30.84 33.69
CA LEU A 15 14.05 32.23 33.65
C LEU A 15 13.47 32.68 35.01
N VAL A 16 12.72 31.83 35.69
CA VAL A 16 12.16 32.14 37.02
C VAL A 16 13.29 32.31 38.04
N LEU A 17 14.31 31.44 38.01
CA LEU A 17 15.47 31.57 38.87
C LEU A 17 16.27 32.84 38.57
N LEU A 18 16.52 33.14 37.29
CA LEU A 18 17.20 34.37 36.88
C LEU A 18 16.45 35.64 37.31
N GLY A 19 15.13 35.67 37.15
CA GLY A 19 14.30 36.79 37.61
C GLY A 19 14.29 36.94 39.14
N PHE A 20 14.38 35.83 39.88
CA PHE A 20 14.53 35.87 41.33
C PHE A 20 15.88 36.42 41.77
N PHE A 21 16.97 36.05 41.07
CA PHE A 21 18.30 36.60 41.33
C PHE A 21 18.40 38.10 40.99
N ASP A 22 17.76 38.55 39.90
CA ASP A 22 17.68 39.96 39.52
C ASP A 22 17.04 40.82 40.62
N PHE A 23 16.04 40.28 41.33
CA PHE A 23 15.36 40.96 42.44
C PHE A 23 16.22 41.10 43.70
N ILE A 24 17.15 40.17 43.95
CA ILE A 24 17.95 40.14 45.19
C ILE A 24 19.25 40.96 45.08
N ILE A 25 19.80 41.09 43.88
CA ILE A 25 21.13 41.68 43.66
C ILE A 25 21.02 43.21 43.50
N ASN A 26 21.84 43.96 44.23
CA ASN A 26 21.89 45.42 44.16
C ASN A 26 22.30 45.93 42.77
N ASP A 27 21.69 47.05 42.33
CA ASP A 27 21.75 47.54 40.96
C ASP A 27 23.16 47.92 40.45
N GLU A 28 24.13 48.19 41.32
CA GLU A 28 25.48 48.68 40.94
C GLU A 28 26.49 47.59 40.55
N LEU A 29 26.10 46.32 40.62
CA LEU A 29 27.02 45.20 40.33
C LEU A 29 26.92 44.77 38.87
N PHE A 30 28.08 44.56 38.22
CA PHE A 30 28.23 43.95 36.88
C PHE A 30 27.39 42.67 36.67
N LEU A 31 27.08 41.96 37.76
CA LEU A 31 26.23 40.77 37.79
C LEU A 31 24.79 41.05 37.31
N ASN A 32 24.25 42.25 37.56
CA ASN A 32 22.89 42.64 37.18
C ASN A 32 22.76 42.74 35.64
N ASP A 33 23.74 43.38 34.99
CA ASP A 33 23.79 43.45 33.52
C ASP A 33 23.94 42.06 32.88
N TYR A 34 24.73 41.18 33.50
CA TYR A 34 24.87 39.80 33.04
C TYR A 34 23.56 39.00 33.17
N ILE A 35 22.83 39.14 34.28
CA ILE A 35 21.55 38.46 34.51
C ILE A 35 20.51 38.94 33.49
N ARG A 36 20.37 40.25 33.29
CA ARG A 36 19.45 40.83 32.28
C ARG A 36 19.81 40.40 30.86
N GLY A 37 21.11 40.36 30.53
CA GLY A 37 21.59 39.84 29.25
C GLY A 37 21.20 38.37 29.04
N THR A 38 21.45 37.52 30.03
CA THR A 38 21.14 36.09 29.97
C THR A 38 19.63 35.84 29.92
N PHE A 39 18.84 36.63 30.65
CA PHE A 39 17.38 36.56 30.66
C PHE A 39 16.79 36.89 29.28
N THR A 40 17.22 38.00 28.67
CA THR A 40 16.74 38.42 27.34
C THR A 40 17.14 37.43 26.24
N GLU A 41 18.37 36.88 26.28
CA GLU A 41 18.82 35.84 25.36
C GLU A 41 18.01 34.53 25.52
N THR A 42 17.74 34.12 26.76
CA THR A 42 16.95 32.92 27.06
C THR A 42 15.51 33.05 26.54
N ILE A 43 14.87 34.22 26.70
CA ILE A 43 13.56 34.49 26.09
C ILE A 43 13.63 34.39 24.57
N GLY A 44 14.66 34.98 23.94
CA GLY A 44 14.88 34.91 22.51
C GLY A 44 14.95 33.47 21.99
N ILE A 45 15.65 32.60 22.71
CA ILE A 45 15.75 31.17 22.39
C ILE A 45 14.38 30.48 22.49
N ILE A 46 13.62 30.70 23.58
CA ILE A 46 12.30 30.08 23.76
C ILE A 46 11.35 30.50 22.64
N VAL A 47 11.27 31.80 22.35
CA VAL A 47 10.42 32.34 21.28
C VAL A 47 10.79 31.72 19.94
N THR A 48 12.09 31.63 19.62
CA THR A 48 12.58 31.01 18.38
C THR A 48 12.18 29.53 18.31
N LEU A 49 12.33 28.77 19.40
CA LEU A 49 11.92 27.36 19.44
C LEU A 49 10.41 27.17 19.21
N ILE A 50 9.58 28.05 19.77
CA ILE A 50 8.12 28.03 19.55
C ILE A 50 7.80 28.31 18.08
N PHE A 51 8.39 29.35 17.48
CA PHE A 51 8.19 29.66 16.06
C PHE A 51 8.62 28.51 15.16
N VAL A 52 9.76 27.89 15.45
CA VAL A 52 10.26 26.73 14.70
C VAL A 52 9.29 25.55 14.80
N ASP A 53 8.77 25.22 15.99
CA ASP A 53 7.78 24.15 16.17
C ASP A 53 6.47 24.45 15.43
N LEU A 54 5.99 25.70 15.46
CA LEU A 54 4.80 26.13 14.71
C LEU A 54 5.00 25.98 13.20
N ILE A 55 6.17 26.38 12.68
CA ILE A 55 6.50 26.26 11.26
C ILE A 55 6.59 24.78 10.85
N PHE A 56 7.25 23.94 11.65
CA PHE A 56 7.33 22.51 11.38
C PHE A 56 5.96 21.82 11.42
N LYS A 57 5.12 22.13 12.41
CA LYS A 57 3.75 21.61 12.48
C LYS A 57 2.94 22.00 11.26
N ARG A 58 2.98 23.27 10.87
CA ARG A 58 2.28 23.75 9.68
C ARG A 58 2.75 23.05 8.41
N ASN A 59 4.07 22.92 8.22
CA ASN A 59 4.63 22.23 7.06
C ASN A 59 4.24 20.74 7.04
N ASN A 60 4.34 20.06 8.17
CA ASN A 60 3.99 18.64 8.29
C ASN A 60 2.48 18.42 8.06
N ASP A 61 1.63 19.31 8.55
CA ASP A 61 0.18 19.21 8.33
C ASP A 61 -0.18 19.47 6.86
N GLU A 62 0.50 20.42 6.19
CA GLU A 62 0.34 20.66 4.75
C GLU A 62 0.81 19.46 3.92
N GLU A 63 1.94 18.84 4.28
CA GLU A 63 2.44 17.62 3.64
C GLU A 63 1.46 16.46 3.78
N ARG A 64 0.97 16.19 5.01
CA ARG A 64 -0.06 15.17 5.26
C ARG A 64 -1.35 15.42 4.47
N ARG A 65 -1.76 16.69 4.34
CA ARG A 65 -2.92 17.06 3.53
C ARG A 65 -2.70 16.72 2.05
N GLN A 66 -1.52 17.02 1.52
CA GLN A 66 -1.16 16.68 0.13
C GLN A 66 -1.07 15.17 -0.10
N GLU A 67 -0.58 14.41 0.88
CA GLU A 67 -0.61 12.96 0.86
C GLU A 67 -2.04 12.41 0.83
N GLU A 68 -2.93 12.94 1.68
CA GLU A 68 -4.36 12.58 1.68
C GLU A 68 -5.01 12.86 0.31
N ILE A 69 -4.81 14.05 -0.27
CA ILE A 69 -5.31 14.40 -1.62
C ILE A 69 -4.78 13.40 -2.67
N SER A 70 -3.49 13.07 -2.61
CA SER A 70 -2.85 12.17 -3.58
C SER A 70 -3.44 10.77 -3.49
N LYS A 71 -3.70 10.27 -2.27
CA LYS A 71 -4.40 9.01 -2.06
C LYS A 71 -5.83 9.07 -2.57
N ILE A 72 -6.59 10.12 -2.28
CA ILE A 72 -7.97 10.32 -2.76
C ILE A 72 -8.01 10.31 -4.29
N LYS A 73 -7.10 11.00 -4.97
CA LYS A 73 -7.04 11.02 -6.45
C LYS A 73 -6.82 9.64 -7.05
N ARG A 74 -5.89 8.86 -6.48
CA ARG A 74 -5.65 7.49 -6.90
C ARG A 74 -6.83 6.57 -6.59
N SER A 75 -7.49 6.76 -5.45
CA SER A 75 -8.68 5.99 -5.11
C SER A 75 -9.87 6.34 -6.01
N ASN A 76 -9.99 7.61 -6.42
CA ASN A 76 -11.01 8.09 -7.33
C ASN A 76 -10.92 7.40 -8.70
N THR A 77 -9.73 7.10 -9.22
CA THR A 77 -9.63 6.37 -10.49
C THR A 77 -10.22 4.97 -10.39
N VAL A 78 -10.08 4.29 -9.26
CA VAL A 78 -10.65 2.95 -9.05
C VAL A 78 -12.16 3.03 -8.82
N ILE A 79 -12.62 3.90 -7.92
CA ILE A 79 -14.05 4.07 -7.63
C ILE A 79 -14.81 4.48 -8.89
N LYS A 80 -14.22 5.34 -9.72
CA LYS A 80 -14.85 5.81 -10.96
C LYS A 80 -15.14 4.66 -11.93
N LEU A 81 -14.29 3.64 -12.00
CA LEU A 81 -14.56 2.47 -12.86
C LEU A 81 -15.82 1.72 -12.39
N SER A 82 -15.97 1.50 -11.08
CA SER A 82 -17.16 0.84 -10.52
C SER A 82 -18.41 1.71 -10.65
N ILE A 83 -18.29 3.03 -10.46
CA ILE A 83 -19.37 3.99 -10.70
C ILE A 83 -19.82 3.95 -12.16
N THR A 84 -18.89 3.95 -13.11
CA THR A 84 -19.22 3.91 -14.55
C THR A 84 -20.05 2.67 -14.87
N ARG A 85 -19.64 1.48 -14.43
CA ARG A 85 -20.41 0.24 -14.63
C ARG A 85 -21.79 0.29 -14.00
N CYS A 86 -21.91 0.85 -12.78
CA CYS A 86 -23.21 1.04 -12.13
C CYS A 86 -24.12 1.97 -12.94
N LEU A 87 -23.57 3.06 -13.50
CA LEU A 87 -24.32 4.00 -14.32
C LEU A 87 -24.75 3.38 -15.65
N GLU A 88 -23.88 2.63 -16.31
CA GLU A 88 -24.17 1.96 -17.59
C GLU A 88 -25.32 0.96 -17.43
N TYR A 89 -25.18 0.00 -16.51
CA TYR A 89 -26.24 -0.99 -16.28
C TYR A 89 -27.50 -0.36 -15.69
N GLY A 90 -27.35 0.64 -14.82
CA GLY A 90 -28.48 1.38 -14.27
C GLY A 90 -29.27 2.10 -15.36
N ALA A 91 -28.58 2.77 -16.30
CA ALA A 91 -29.21 3.49 -17.39
C ALA A 91 -29.98 2.53 -18.32
N ILE A 92 -29.42 1.34 -18.59
CA ILE A 92 -30.12 0.29 -19.35
C ILE A 92 -31.36 -0.19 -18.59
N ILE A 93 -31.27 -0.42 -17.28
CA ILE A 93 -32.42 -0.85 -16.47
C ILE A 93 -33.52 0.21 -16.45
N THR A 94 -33.17 1.50 -16.38
CA THR A 94 -34.14 2.59 -16.23
C THR A 94 -34.62 3.20 -17.54
N THR A 95 -34.24 2.63 -18.68
CA THR A 95 -34.66 3.10 -20.01
C THR A 95 -35.33 1.95 -20.75
N PRO A 96 -36.63 2.02 -21.08
CA PRO A 96 -37.31 1.01 -21.88
C PRO A 96 -36.61 0.79 -23.21
N VAL A 97 -36.58 -0.45 -23.70
CA VAL A 97 -35.91 -0.81 -24.98
C VAL A 97 -36.42 0.05 -26.13
N GLU A 98 -37.71 0.38 -26.15
CA GLU A 98 -38.36 1.21 -27.17
C GLU A 98 -37.79 2.64 -27.22
N ASP A 99 -37.27 3.15 -26.10
CA ASP A 99 -36.78 4.53 -25.94
C ASP A 99 -35.25 4.66 -26.08
N ARG A 100 -34.51 3.54 -26.18
CA ARG A 100 -33.02 3.56 -26.23
C ARG A 100 -32.46 4.10 -27.55
N GLY A 101 -33.22 4.02 -28.64
CA GLY A 101 -32.70 4.32 -29.97
C GLY A 101 -31.59 3.34 -30.38
N ASN A 102 -30.63 3.81 -31.20
CA ASN A 102 -29.51 2.98 -31.68
C ASN A 102 -28.31 2.97 -30.71
N ASP A 103 -28.30 3.83 -29.70
CA ASP A 103 -27.18 4.00 -28.78
C ASP A 103 -27.52 3.44 -27.39
N ILE A 104 -26.53 2.87 -26.71
CA ILE A 104 -26.70 2.41 -25.33
C ILE A 104 -26.82 3.64 -24.41
N PRO A 105 -27.89 3.74 -23.59
CA PRO A 105 -28.08 4.89 -22.72
C PRO A 105 -26.90 5.01 -21.74
N ASN A 106 -26.33 6.22 -21.64
CA ASN A 106 -25.11 6.47 -20.87
C ASN A 106 -25.34 7.15 -19.51
N LYS A 107 -26.60 7.48 -19.18
CA LYS A 107 -26.99 8.18 -17.96
C LYS A 107 -28.34 7.71 -17.46
N ILE A 108 -28.45 7.61 -16.13
CA ILE A 108 -29.71 7.39 -15.44
C ILE A 108 -30.46 8.73 -15.39
N THR A 109 -31.67 8.78 -15.93
CA THR A 109 -32.56 9.93 -15.82
C THR A 109 -33.05 10.07 -14.38
N ASN A 110 -33.20 11.29 -13.84
CA ASN A 110 -33.61 11.46 -12.43
C ASN A 110 -35.10 11.15 -12.20
N ASP A 111 -35.86 11.21 -13.29
CA ASP A 111 -37.31 11.14 -13.38
C ASP A 111 -37.83 9.78 -13.83
N PHE A 112 -36.95 8.76 -13.93
CA PHE A 112 -37.40 7.41 -14.24
C PHE A 112 -38.42 6.90 -13.20
N THR A 113 -39.39 6.18 -13.73
CA THR A 113 -40.54 5.60 -13.07
C THR A 113 -40.33 4.10 -12.85
N PHE A 114 -41.22 3.47 -12.09
CA PHE A 114 -41.11 2.03 -11.82
C PHE A 114 -41.40 1.18 -13.07
N SER A 115 -42.26 1.68 -13.96
CA SER A 115 -42.56 1.01 -15.24
C SER A 115 -41.37 0.99 -16.19
N ASP A 116 -40.47 1.97 -16.10
CA ASP A 116 -39.29 2.04 -16.96
C ASP A 116 -38.33 0.86 -16.74
N MET A 117 -38.44 0.19 -15.60
CA MET A 117 -37.67 -1.00 -15.26
C MET A 117 -38.19 -2.30 -15.89
N CYS A 118 -39.22 -2.25 -16.75
CA CYS A 118 -39.86 -3.47 -17.28
C CYS A 118 -38.92 -4.40 -18.07
N ASP A 119 -37.80 -3.87 -18.57
CA ASP A 119 -36.81 -4.61 -19.36
C ASP A 119 -35.58 -5.06 -18.57
N LEU A 120 -35.63 -5.03 -17.23
CA LEU A 120 -34.51 -5.35 -16.35
C LEU A 120 -33.98 -6.80 -16.51
N PHE A 121 -34.81 -7.70 -17.04
CA PHE A 121 -34.43 -9.10 -17.29
C PHE A 121 -33.78 -9.33 -18.66
N ASN A 122 -33.80 -8.33 -19.54
CA ASN A 122 -33.14 -8.42 -20.84
C ASN A 122 -31.62 -8.35 -20.68
N PRO A 123 -30.84 -8.92 -21.61
CA PRO A 123 -29.39 -8.73 -21.62
C PRO A 123 -29.03 -7.25 -21.83
N SER A 124 -27.83 -6.86 -21.41
CA SER A 124 -27.35 -5.46 -21.49
C SER A 124 -27.09 -4.97 -22.92
N LEU A 125 -26.93 -5.88 -23.89
CA LEU A 125 -26.55 -5.59 -25.27
C LEU A 125 -25.19 -4.87 -25.42
N ILE A 126 -24.37 -4.85 -24.37
CA ILE A 126 -22.97 -4.43 -24.46
C ILE A 126 -22.16 -5.57 -25.08
N ASP A 127 -21.28 -5.28 -26.04
CA ASP A 127 -20.57 -6.32 -26.82
C ASP A 127 -19.66 -7.24 -25.97
N THR A 128 -19.08 -6.71 -24.89
CA THR A 128 -18.14 -7.45 -24.04
C THR A 128 -18.81 -8.31 -22.97
N ASP A 129 -20.13 -8.31 -22.96
CA ASP A 129 -20.96 -8.72 -21.85
C ASP A 129 -21.63 -10.06 -22.17
N ASP A 130 -21.85 -10.91 -21.15
CA ASP A 130 -22.55 -12.19 -21.34
C ASP A 130 -24.07 -12.00 -21.55
N PHE A 131 -24.80 -13.09 -21.80
CA PHE A 131 -26.26 -13.05 -21.96
C PHE A 131 -27.04 -12.98 -20.63
N SER A 132 -26.38 -12.72 -19.50
CA SER A 132 -27.09 -12.62 -18.23
C SER A 132 -27.99 -11.37 -18.18
N PRO A 133 -29.11 -11.43 -17.43
CA PRO A 133 -29.99 -10.28 -17.20
C PRO A 133 -29.22 -9.04 -16.71
N VAL A 134 -29.51 -7.88 -17.30
CA VAL A 134 -28.82 -6.63 -16.94
C VAL A 134 -28.96 -6.27 -15.47
N VAL A 135 -30.08 -6.64 -14.83
CA VAL A 135 -30.27 -6.46 -13.39
C VAL A 135 -29.20 -7.18 -12.54
N LEU A 136 -28.77 -8.38 -12.94
CA LEU A 136 -27.77 -9.12 -12.18
C LEU A 136 -26.39 -8.48 -12.34
N LYS A 137 -26.09 -7.96 -13.53
CA LYS A 137 -24.86 -7.21 -13.80
C LYS A 137 -24.80 -5.91 -13.00
N TYR A 138 -25.92 -5.20 -12.93
CA TYR A 138 -26.04 -4.00 -12.09
C TYR A 138 -25.77 -4.30 -10.63
N LEU A 139 -26.38 -5.36 -10.08
CA LEU A 139 -26.19 -5.74 -8.68
C LEU A 139 -24.74 -6.16 -8.39
N LYS A 140 -24.11 -6.88 -9.32
CA LYS A 140 -22.67 -7.21 -9.22
C LYS A 140 -21.80 -5.96 -9.26
N ALA A 141 -22.06 -5.03 -10.19
CA ALA A 141 -21.33 -3.77 -10.28
C ALA A 141 -21.51 -2.89 -9.02
N HIS A 142 -22.71 -2.94 -8.43
CA HIS A 142 -23.00 -2.27 -7.17
C HIS A 142 -22.20 -2.87 -5.99
N ASP A 143 -22.11 -4.20 -5.91
CA ASP A 143 -21.29 -4.86 -4.89
C ASP A 143 -19.79 -4.53 -5.07
N ASP A 144 -19.31 -4.51 -6.32
CA ASP A 144 -17.95 -4.07 -6.66
C ASP A 144 -17.70 -2.61 -6.22
N LEU A 145 -18.70 -1.73 -6.36
CA LEU A 145 -18.63 -0.36 -5.87
C LEU A 145 -18.54 -0.30 -4.35
N ILE A 146 -19.36 -1.07 -3.61
CA ILE A 146 -19.28 -1.16 -2.14
C ILE A 146 -17.89 -1.62 -1.71
N VAL A 147 -17.39 -2.72 -2.29
CA VAL A 147 -16.06 -3.26 -1.97
C VAL A 147 -14.96 -2.24 -2.26
N SER A 148 -15.09 -1.49 -3.35
CA SER A 148 -14.14 -0.43 -3.71
C SER A 148 -14.15 0.70 -2.68
N ILE A 149 -15.32 1.13 -2.23
CA ILE A 149 -15.47 2.17 -1.20
C ILE A 149 -14.89 1.68 0.14
N GLU A 150 -15.17 0.44 0.55
CA GLU A 150 -14.63 -0.13 1.79
C GLU A 150 -13.10 -0.16 1.78
N LYS A 151 -12.49 -0.67 0.70
CA LYS A 151 -11.03 -0.67 0.54
C LYS A 151 -10.45 0.73 0.69
N VAL A 152 -11.12 1.73 0.11
CA VAL A 152 -10.70 3.13 0.15
C VAL A 152 -10.86 3.74 1.55
N LEU A 153 -11.92 3.39 2.28
CA LEU A 153 -12.12 3.76 3.68
C LEU A 153 -11.02 3.24 4.61
N TYR A 154 -10.56 2.00 4.41
CA TYR A 154 -9.48 1.42 5.22
C TYR A 154 -8.08 1.96 4.87
N THR A 155 -7.90 2.54 3.68
CA THR A 155 -6.57 2.93 3.17
C THR A 155 -6.25 4.41 3.41
N ILE A 156 -7.26 5.26 3.57
CA ILE A 156 -7.10 6.72 3.68
C ILE A 156 -7.57 7.17 5.06
N ASP A 157 -6.70 7.91 5.76
CA ASP A 157 -7.10 8.67 6.94
C ASP A 157 -7.72 9.98 6.48
N TYR A 158 -9.04 10.12 6.63
CA TYR A 158 -9.82 11.28 6.17
C TYR A 158 -9.79 12.44 7.16
N LYS A 159 -8.59 12.81 7.64
CA LYS A 159 -8.41 13.88 8.62
C LYS A 159 -8.84 15.24 8.04
N TYR A 160 -8.49 15.51 6.79
CA TYR A 160 -8.78 16.81 6.15
C TYR A 160 -10.03 16.79 5.27
N TYR A 161 -10.46 15.63 4.78
CA TYR A 161 -11.61 15.47 3.89
C TYR A 161 -12.74 14.61 4.48
N SER A 162 -13.12 14.92 5.74
CA SER A 162 -14.13 14.17 6.49
C SER A 162 -15.52 14.11 5.84
N LYS A 163 -15.88 15.09 5.00
CA LYS A 163 -17.14 15.09 4.24
C LYS A 163 -17.23 13.88 3.30
N LEU A 164 -16.12 13.52 2.65
CA LEU A 164 -16.05 12.35 1.76
C LEU A 164 -16.18 11.04 2.55
N ASN A 165 -15.50 10.95 3.70
CA ASN A 165 -15.62 9.82 4.62
C ASN A 165 -17.07 9.62 5.08
N LYS A 166 -17.74 10.70 5.49
CA LYS A 166 -19.14 10.64 5.92
C LYS A 166 -20.05 10.16 4.79
N LEU A 167 -19.84 10.64 3.56
CA LEU A 167 -20.61 10.19 2.39
C LEU A 167 -20.45 8.69 2.16
N PHE A 168 -19.21 8.17 2.20
CA PHE A 168 -18.93 6.75 2.02
C PHE A 168 -19.54 5.87 3.12
N ILE A 169 -19.42 6.28 4.39
CA ILE A 169 -20.01 5.55 5.51
C ILE A 169 -21.54 5.55 5.41
N GLU A 170 -22.15 6.69 5.11
CA GLU A 170 -23.61 6.80 4.95
C GLU A 170 -24.09 5.92 3.80
N TYR A 171 -23.41 5.94 2.66
CA TYR A 171 -23.71 5.08 1.52
C TYR A 171 -23.67 3.61 1.90
N ILE A 172 -22.55 3.12 2.44
CA ILE A 172 -22.41 1.72 2.87
C ILE A 172 -23.47 1.35 3.89
N SER A 173 -23.77 2.21 4.86
CA SER A 173 -24.77 1.91 5.90
C SER A 173 -26.19 1.71 5.35
N LYS A 174 -26.51 2.34 4.21
CA LYS A 174 -27.82 2.24 3.56
C LYS A 174 -27.92 1.04 2.61
N THR A 175 -26.83 0.73 1.92
CA THR A 175 -26.84 -0.26 0.84
C THR A 175 -26.36 -1.63 1.27
N LYS A 176 -25.48 -1.71 2.28
CA LYS A 176 -24.96 -2.98 2.79
C LYS A 176 -26.05 -3.74 3.52
N GLY A 177 -26.36 -4.94 3.04
CA GLY A 177 -27.42 -5.80 3.57
C GLY A 177 -28.70 -5.84 2.72
N LEU A 178 -28.75 -5.09 1.62
CA LEU A 178 -29.77 -5.28 0.58
C LEU A 178 -29.38 -6.51 -0.26
N ASP A 179 -29.57 -7.71 0.27
CA ASP A 179 -29.30 -8.97 -0.46
C ASP A 179 -30.35 -9.21 -1.55
N LEU A 180 -30.24 -8.45 -2.65
CA LEU A 180 -31.15 -8.50 -3.78
C LEU A 180 -30.70 -9.52 -4.83
N TYR A 181 -29.40 -9.81 -4.90
CA TYR A 181 -28.81 -10.60 -5.98
C TYR A 181 -29.41 -12.00 -6.03
N GLN A 182 -29.35 -12.76 -4.93
CA GLN A 182 -29.85 -14.14 -4.90
C GLN A 182 -31.37 -14.18 -5.17
N GLY A 183 -32.10 -13.23 -4.56
CA GLY A 183 -33.55 -13.15 -4.69
C GLY A 183 -34.01 -12.86 -6.12
N ILE A 184 -33.30 -11.99 -6.86
CA ILE A 184 -33.63 -11.65 -8.25
C ILE A 184 -33.08 -12.72 -9.21
N GLN A 185 -31.92 -13.31 -8.91
CA GLN A 185 -31.36 -14.40 -9.70
C GLN A 185 -32.31 -15.60 -9.72
N GLN A 186 -32.89 -15.97 -8.57
CA GLN A 186 -33.88 -17.05 -8.51
C GLN A 186 -35.13 -16.74 -9.36
N ASP A 187 -35.59 -15.49 -9.34
CA ASP A 187 -36.73 -15.07 -10.16
C ASP A 187 -36.39 -15.13 -11.65
N SER A 188 -35.16 -14.78 -12.06
CA SER A 188 -34.73 -14.76 -13.47
C SER A 188 -34.66 -16.14 -14.14
N ILE A 189 -34.52 -17.22 -13.36
CA ILE A 189 -34.47 -18.59 -13.89
C ILE A 189 -35.88 -19.09 -14.24
N ASN A 190 -36.92 -18.53 -13.60
CA ASN A 190 -38.30 -18.96 -13.79
C ASN A 190 -39.05 -18.00 -14.73
N GLU A 191 -39.26 -18.43 -15.97
CA GLU A 191 -39.95 -17.64 -17.00
C GLU A 191 -41.36 -17.16 -16.57
N CYS A 192 -42.11 -17.98 -15.83
CA CYS A 192 -43.42 -17.60 -15.31
C CYS A 192 -43.31 -16.48 -14.26
N SER A 193 -42.28 -16.50 -13.42
CA SER A 193 -41.99 -15.42 -12.47
C SER A 193 -41.60 -14.13 -13.20
N VAL A 194 -40.68 -14.22 -14.17
CA VAL A 194 -40.24 -13.09 -15.00
C VAL A 194 -41.45 -12.42 -15.66
N ASN A 195 -42.30 -13.17 -16.36
CA ASN A 195 -43.46 -12.63 -17.05
C ASN A 195 -44.46 -11.94 -16.10
N LYS A 196 -44.66 -12.49 -14.91
CA LYS A 196 -45.51 -11.85 -13.88
C LYS A 196 -44.90 -10.54 -13.38
N ILE A 197 -43.59 -10.51 -13.13
CA ILE A 197 -42.90 -9.32 -12.65
C ILE A 197 -42.92 -8.21 -13.72
N ILE A 198 -42.59 -8.54 -14.97
CA ILE A 198 -42.65 -7.60 -16.09
C ILE A 198 -44.05 -7.01 -16.23
N LYS A 199 -45.09 -7.86 -16.14
CA LYS A 199 -46.48 -7.40 -16.18
C LYS A 199 -46.79 -6.40 -15.05
N ILE A 200 -46.40 -6.73 -13.81
CA ILE A 200 -46.59 -5.84 -12.65
C ILE A 200 -45.85 -4.51 -12.84
N LEU A 201 -44.62 -4.53 -13.36
CA LEU A 201 -43.84 -3.32 -13.63
C LEU A 201 -44.54 -2.44 -14.67
N LYS A 202 -44.94 -3.02 -15.81
CA LYS A 202 -45.62 -2.30 -16.91
C LYS A 202 -46.96 -1.71 -16.50
N GLU A 203 -47.74 -2.44 -15.69
CA GLU A 203 -49.07 -2.00 -15.25
C GLU A 203 -49.02 -1.08 -14.02
N HIS A 204 -47.85 -0.86 -13.42
CA HIS A 204 -47.73 -0.04 -12.22
C HIS A 204 -48.03 1.43 -12.52
N THR A 205 -49.09 1.94 -11.89
CA THR A 205 -49.47 3.35 -11.93
C THR A 205 -49.54 3.88 -10.49
N GLY A 206 -48.87 5.00 -10.22
CA GLY A 206 -48.92 5.67 -8.91
C GLY A 206 -47.62 5.58 -8.11
N GLU A 207 -47.76 5.69 -6.78
CA GLU A 207 -46.64 5.79 -5.87
C GLU A 207 -46.03 4.42 -5.55
N VAL A 208 -44.72 4.30 -5.73
CA VAL A 208 -43.98 3.08 -5.44
C VAL A 208 -43.93 2.88 -3.92
N LYS A 209 -44.65 1.89 -3.38
CA LYS A 209 -44.63 1.55 -1.96
C LYS A 209 -44.48 0.07 -1.75
N ARG A 210 -43.76 -0.31 -0.69
CA ARG A 210 -43.69 -1.71 -0.24
C ARG A 210 -45.10 -2.24 -0.02
N THR A 211 -45.33 -3.43 -0.54
CA THR A 211 -46.62 -4.13 -0.42
C THR A 211 -46.47 -5.31 0.55
N ASN A 212 -47.60 -5.85 1.02
CA ASN A 212 -47.60 -7.03 1.89
C ASN A 212 -47.15 -8.32 1.16
N GLY A 213 -46.87 -8.27 -0.14
CA GLY A 213 -46.36 -9.38 -0.94
C GLY A 213 -44.83 -9.38 -1.04
N ASN A 214 -44.21 -10.56 -1.00
CA ASN A 214 -42.75 -10.68 -0.95
C ASN A 214 -42.08 -10.42 -2.32
N ILE A 215 -42.70 -10.86 -3.42
CA ILE A 215 -42.02 -10.91 -4.74
C ILE A 215 -41.69 -9.50 -5.26
N ILE A 216 -42.63 -8.55 -5.21
CA ILE A 216 -42.42 -7.20 -5.78
C ILE A 216 -41.50 -6.31 -4.94
N ASN A 217 -41.39 -6.58 -3.64
CA ASN A 217 -40.61 -5.75 -2.70
C ASN A 217 -39.12 -5.73 -3.02
N LYS A 218 -38.58 -6.78 -3.66
CA LYS A 218 -37.20 -6.80 -4.16
C LYS A 218 -36.98 -5.73 -5.24
N TYR A 219 -37.91 -5.62 -6.18
CA TYR A 219 -37.85 -4.67 -7.29
C TYR A 219 -38.12 -3.24 -6.83
N ILE A 220 -39.02 -3.05 -5.87
CA ILE A 220 -39.20 -1.75 -5.19
C ILE A 220 -37.90 -1.33 -4.51
N THR A 221 -37.22 -2.26 -3.82
CA THR A 221 -35.94 -1.98 -3.18
C THR A 221 -34.86 -1.65 -4.21
N LEU A 222 -34.83 -2.37 -5.36
CA LEU A 222 -33.95 -2.07 -6.49
C LEU A 222 -34.21 -0.67 -7.07
N PHE A 223 -35.47 -0.27 -7.23
CA PHE A 223 -35.85 1.06 -7.71
C PHE A 223 -35.27 2.16 -6.82
N TYR A 224 -35.45 2.04 -5.50
CA TYR A 224 -34.87 3.00 -4.54
C TYR A 224 -33.35 2.93 -4.50
N LEU A 225 -32.75 1.74 -4.61
CA LEU A 225 -31.32 1.56 -4.69
C LEU A 225 -30.71 2.32 -5.88
N ILE A 226 -31.33 2.22 -7.06
CA ILE A 226 -30.87 2.95 -8.25
C ILE A 226 -30.95 4.48 -8.03
N LYS A 227 -32.03 4.97 -7.42
CA LYS A 227 -32.17 6.40 -7.08
C LYS A 227 -31.14 6.87 -6.06
N ASP A 228 -30.92 6.10 -5.00
CA ASP A 228 -29.93 6.40 -3.98
C ASP A 228 -28.51 6.36 -4.55
N ASN A 229 -28.21 5.41 -5.44
CA ASN A 229 -26.92 5.33 -6.13
C ASN A 229 -26.67 6.55 -7.01
N ASN A 230 -27.67 6.98 -7.78
CA ASN A 230 -27.53 8.17 -8.62
C ASN A 230 -27.29 9.44 -7.76
N LYS A 231 -28.00 9.57 -6.64
CA LYS A 231 -27.78 10.66 -5.68
C LYS A 231 -26.37 10.61 -5.09
N PHE A 232 -25.93 9.44 -4.61
CA PHE A 232 -24.58 9.24 -4.09
C PHE A 232 -23.51 9.62 -5.10
N ILE A 233 -23.65 9.19 -6.36
CA ILE A 233 -22.69 9.49 -7.43
C ILE A 233 -22.61 10.99 -7.69
N SER A 234 -23.74 11.69 -7.67
CA SER A 234 -23.77 13.15 -7.80
C SER A 234 -23.04 13.84 -6.64
N ASP A 235 -23.37 13.48 -5.40
CA ASP A 235 -22.73 14.02 -4.19
C ASP A 235 -21.22 13.72 -4.16
N TYR A 236 -20.83 12.51 -4.55
CA TYR A 236 -19.44 12.07 -4.67
C TYR A 236 -18.67 12.92 -5.67
N ASN A 237 -19.19 13.08 -6.89
CA ASN A 237 -18.53 13.87 -7.94
C ASN A 237 -18.39 15.34 -7.53
N ASN A 238 -19.39 15.90 -6.87
CA ASN A 238 -19.34 17.27 -6.34
C ASN A 238 -18.21 17.44 -5.33
N ILE A 239 -18.08 16.51 -4.37
CA ILE A 239 -17.01 16.54 -3.36
C ILE A 239 -15.64 16.34 -4.01
N ILE A 240 -15.50 15.38 -4.93
CA ILE A 240 -14.22 15.13 -5.62
C ILE A 240 -13.77 16.36 -6.41
N ASN A 241 -14.68 17.01 -7.13
CA ASN A 241 -14.38 18.24 -7.86
C ASN A 241 -13.98 19.38 -6.91
N GLU A 242 -14.65 19.51 -5.76
CA GLU A 242 -14.27 20.47 -4.71
C GLU A 242 -12.83 20.21 -4.21
N ILE A 243 -12.47 18.94 -3.97
CA ILE A 243 -11.13 18.56 -3.51
C ILE A 243 -10.06 18.86 -4.56
N ILE A 244 -10.33 18.54 -5.83
CA ILE A 244 -9.39 18.75 -6.93
C ILE A 244 -9.20 20.25 -7.21
N ASN A 245 -10.29 21.03 -7.21
CA ASN A 245 -10.23 22.46 -7.51
C ASN A 245 -9.60 23.29 -6.38
N ASN A 246 -9.75 22.84 -5.12
CA ASN A 246 -9.17 23.48 -3.95
C ASN A 246 -7.77 22.95 -3.58
N GLU A 247 -7.14 22.16 -4.46
CA GLU A 247 -5.79 21.66 -4.22
C GLU A 247 -4.81 22.84 -4.11
N PRO A 248 -4.07 22.96 -2.99
CA PRO A 248 -3.06 24.01 -2.86
C PRO A 248 -2.06 23.86 -4.00
N LYS A 249 -1.98 24.87 -4.87
CA LYS A 249 -1.01 24.89 -5.96
C LYS A 249 0.38 24.70 -5.36
N LYS A 250 1.06 23.59 -5.68
CA LYS A 250 2.44 23.36 -5.25
C LYS A 250 3.26 24.57 -5.67
N VAL A 251 3.64 25.41 -4.71
CA VAL A 251 4.56 26.52 -4.94
C VAL A 251 5.85 25.88 -5.40
N LYS A 252 6.14 25.95 -6.71
CA LYS A 252 7.34 25.35 -7.29
C LYS A 252 8.53 25.84 -6.47
N ARG A 253 9.40 24.92 -6.01
CA ARG A 253 10.63 25.26 -5.25
C ARG A 253 11.43 26.40 -5.91
N SER A 254 11.38 26.51 -7.24
CA SER A 254 11.97 27.61 -8.02
C SER A 254 11.39 29.01 -7.73
N GLN A 255 10.12 29.14 -7.35
CA GLN A 255 9.51 30.40 -6.94
C GLN A 255 9.95 30.81 -5.52
N ARG A 256 10.13 29.86 -4.59
CA ARG A 256 10.71 30.15 -3.26
C ARG A 256 12.14 30.69 -3.36
N PHE A 257 12.95 30.15 -4.29
CA PHE A 257 14.29 30.69 -4.55
C PHE A 257 14.29 32.07 -5.22
N LYS A 258 13.31 32.39 -6.09
CA LYS A 258 13.15 33.73 -6.68
C LYS A 258 12.76 34.79 -5.64
N ILE A 259 11.87 34.46 -4.70
CA ILE A 259 11.47 35.37 -3.62
C ILE A 259 12.65 35.66 -2.67
N LEU A 260 13.46 34.64 -2.35
CA LEU A 260 14.69 34.81 -1.55
C LEU A 260 15.78 35.60 -2.29
N LYS A 261 15.88 35.47 -3.63
CA LYS A 261 16.81 36.27 -4.44
C LYS A 261 16.42 37.76 -4.46
N ASN A 262 15.13 38.07 -4.54
CA ASN A 262 14.64 39.46 -4.55
C ASN A 262 14.72 40.15 -3.18
N TYR A 263 14.72 39.39 -2.07
CA TYR A 263 14.96 39.97 -0.74
C TYR A 263 16.43 40.37 -0.51
N LYS A 264 17.38 39.76 -1.23
CA LYS A 264 18.81 40.08 -1.12
C LYS A 264 19.19 41.42 -1.79
N THR A 265 18.36 41.94 -2.68
CA THR A 265 18.66 43.17 -3.45
C THR A 265 18.17 44.47 -2.80
N HIS A 266 17.47 44.42 -1.65
CA HIS A 266 16.83 45.60 -1.05
C HIS A 266 17.37 46.04 0.33
N LYS A 267 18.64 45.77 0.65
CA LYS A 267 19.24 46.25 1.91
C LYS A 267 20.57 46.96 1.70
N LYS A 268 20.50 48.18 1.15
CA LYS A 268 21.58 49.18 1.24
C LYS A 268 21.02 50.43 1.92
N ASN A 269 21.75 50.88 2.93
CA ASN A 269 21.66 52.16 3.64
C ASN A 269 20.65 52.27 4.80
N LYS A 270 21.13 51.93 6.00
CA LYS A 270 20.97 52.78 7.18
C LYS A 270 22.02 52.38 8.22
N THR A 271 22.76 53.36 8.71
CA THR A 271 23.74 53.25 9.80
C THR A 271 22.98 52.79 11.05
N ILE A 272 23.09 51.50 11.36
CA ILE A 272 22.52 50.90 12.57
C ILE A 272 23.62 50.96 13.64
N ASN A 273 23.26 51.49 14.80
CA ASN A 273 24.08 51.53 16.01
C ASN A 273 24.88 50.23 16.17
N ILE A 274 26.20 50.36 16.33
CA ILE A 274 27.17 49.25 16.38
C ILE A 274 26.79 48.19 17.41
N LEU A 275 26.07 48.58 18.47
CA LEU A 275 25.55 47.67 19.51
C LEU A 275 24.38 46.78 19.05
N HIS A 276 23.48 47.28 18.21
CA HIS A 276 22.40 46.46 17.63
C HIS A 276 22.91 45.64 16.44
N LEU A 277 23.96 46.11 15.76
CA LEU A 277 24.59 45.37 14.68
C LEU A 277 25.35 44.14 15.23
N SER A 278 26.03 44.25 16.38
CA SER A 278 26.69 43.11 17.01
C SER A 278 25.68 42.06 17.52
N GLN A 279 24.57 42.48 18.13
CA GLN A 279 23.48 41.58 18.53
C GLN A 279 22.78 40.92 17.32
N PHE A 280 22.58 41.66 16.23
CA PHE A 280 22.00 41.12 15.00
C PHE A 280 22.96 40.15 14.29
N ILE A 281 24.27 40.46 14.26
CA ILE A 281 25.31 39.57 13.72
C ILE A 281 25.45 38.32 14.59
N ALA A 282 25.39 38.45 15.92
CA ALA A 282 25.41 37.30 16.84
C ALA A 282 24.18 36.41 16.64
N SER A 283 22.97 36.97 16.53
CA SER A 283 21.75 36.24 16.19
C SER A 283 21.85 35.52 14.82
N ILE A 284 22.41 36.18 13.80
CA ILE A 284 22.65 35.56 12.49
C ILE A 284 23.71 34.47 12.59
N ALA A 285 24.79 34.69 13.33
CA ALA A 285 25.87 33.72 13.52
C ALA A 285 25.38 32.50 14.30
N VAL A 286 24.54 32.67 15.33
CA VAL A 286 23.87 31.59 16.05
C VAL A 286 22.88 30.87 15.15
N THR A 287 22.15 31.57 14.29
CA THR A 287 21.25 30.93 13.32
C THR A 287 22.02 30.15 12.25
N ILE A 288 23.13 30.69 11.73
CA ILE A 288 24.01 30.00 10.78
C ILE A 288 24.70 28.82 11.46
N ALA A 289 25.17 28.98 12.69
CA ALA A 289 25.77 27.91 13.48
C ALA A 289 24.74 26.84 13.85
N ALA A 290 23.49 27.19 14.15
CA ALA A 290 22.42 26.23 14.39
C ALA A 290 22.02 25.50 13.10
N VAL A 291 22.01 26.17 11.95
CA VAL A 291 21.81 25.53 10.63
C VAL A 291 23.01 24.63 10.28
N TRP A 292 24.22 25.05 10.60
CA TRP A 292 25.45 24.29 10.35
C TRP A 292 25.60 23.09 11.29
N ILE A 293 25.28 23.25 12.58
CA ILE A 293 25.20 22.19 13.59
C ILE A 293 24.03 21.26 13.30
N SER A 294 22.87 21.76 12.83
CA SER A 294 21.77 20.92 12.35
C SER A 294 22.17 20.13 11.10
N ASN A 295 23.03 20.69 10.25
CA ASN A 295 23.61 19.99 9.09
C ASN A 295 24.74 19.02 9.50
N MET A 296 25.46 19.27 10.60
CA MET A 296 26.52 18.40 11.12
C MET A 296 25.99 17.30 12.06
N GLN A 297 24.93 17.52 12.83
CA GLN A 297 24.25 16.50 13.64
C GLN A 297 23.48 15.48 12.79
N LEU A 298 23.36 15.72 11.48
CA LEU A 298 22.96 14.72 10.48
C LEU A 298 24.09 13.73 10.14
N GLN A 299 25.27 13.81 10.78
CA GLN A 299 26.33 12.80 10.67
C GLN A 299 26.05 11.61 11.59
N ILE A 300 25.23 10.70 11.04
CA ILE A 300 25.17 9.23 11.24
C ILE A 300 25.28 8.74 12.70
N HIS A 301 24.14 8.50 13.33
CA HIS A 301 24.08 7.79 14.62
C HIS A 301 23.28 6.48 14.62
N LYS A 302 22.84 5.97 13.46
CA LYS A 302 22.22 4.64 13.41
C LYS A 302 22.06 4.14 11.98
N PHE A 303 22.38 2.87 11.76
CA PHE A 303 21.80 2.10 10.67
C PHE A 303 20.39 1.72 11.08
N GLU A 304 19.39 2.19 10.34
CA GLU A 304 18.02 1.72 10.52
C GLU A 304 17.53 1.11 9.21
N VAL A 305 17.58 -0.22 9.15
CA VAL A 305 16.96 -0.99 8.08
C VAL A 305 15.47 -0.98 8.34
N GLN A 306 14.72 -0.18 7.57
CA GLN A 306 13.26 -0.22 7.61
C GLN A 306 12.76 -1.06 6.43
N PRO A 307 12.10 -2.21 6.66
CA PRO A 307 11.49 -2.97 5.58
C PRO A 307 10.37 -2.15 4.97
N HIS A 308 10.56 -1.70 3.73
CA HIS A 308 9.49 -1.09 2.94
C HIS A 308 8.75 -2.19 2.17
N PHE A 309 7.52 -2.45 2.61
CA PHE A 309 6.58 -3.30 1.88
C PHE A 309 6.02 -2.52 0.70
N ASN A 310 6.48 -2.82 -0.51
CA ASN A 310 5.79 -2.38 -1.72
C ASN A 310 5.08 -3.57 -2.36
N ILE A 311 3.76 -3.43 -2.52
CA ILE A 311 2.96 -4.34 -3.34
C ILE A 311 3.19 -3.92 -4.78
N SER A 312 4.01 -4.68 -5.51
CA SER A 312 4.14 -4.54 -6.95
C SER A 312 2.86 -5.05 -7.62
N THR A 313 2.08 -4.15 -8.22
CA THR A 313 1.02 -4.49 -9.15
C THR A 313 1.60 -4.50 -10.56
N PHE A 314 2.38 -5.53 -10.88
CA PHE A 314 2.77 -5.81 -12.26
C PHE A 314 2.78 -7.32 -12.48
N TYR A 315 1.60 -7.93 -12.39
CA TYR A 315 1.32 -9.27 -12.90
C TYR A 315 -0.10 -9.27 -13.48
N GLY A 316 -0.22 -9.81 -14.69
CA GLY A 316 -1.42 -9.77 -15.53
C GLY A 316 -2.66 -10.42 -14.90
N GLU A 317 -3.80 -10.10 -15.50
CA GLU A 317 -5.15 -10.11 -14.92
C GLU A 317 -5.80 -11.48 -14.63
N GLU A 318 -5.08 -12.61 -14.62
CA GLU A 318 -5.76 -13.93 -14.58
C GLU A 318 -5.22 -15.00 -13.61
N MET A 319 -4.52 -14.65 -12.52
CA MET A 319 -4.26 -15.65 -11.47
C MET A 319 -4.66 -15.15 -10.08
N GLU A 320 -5.75 -15.72 -9.57
CA GLU A 320 -6.16 -15.66 -8.18
C GLU A 320 -5.04 -16.18 -7.26
N ASN A 321 -4.79 -15.44 -6.18
CA ASN A 321 -4.06 -15.85 -4.99
C ASN A 321 -2.56 -16.18 -5.14
N GLY A 322 -1.76 -15.13 -5.40
CA GLY A 322 -0.32 -15.16 -5.13
C GLY A 322 0.24 -13.75 -4.87
N LYS A 323 0.13 -13.24 -3.64
CA LYS A 323 0.75 -11.95 -3.27
C LYS A 323 2.27 -12.10 -3.24
N VAL A 324 2.95 -11.61 -4.27
CA VAL A 324 4.41 -11.42 -4.24
C VAL A 324 4.72 -10.20 -3.38
N ARG A 325 5.46 -10.42 -2.27
CA ARG A 325 6.03 -9.35 -1.46
C ARG A 325 7.41 -9.02 -2.04
N ASP A 326 7.52 -7.88 -2.71
CA ASP A 326 8.84 -7.35 -3.07
C ASP A 326 9.38 -6.55 -1.89
N LEU A 327 10.43 -7.07 -1.26
CA LEU A 327 11.18 -6.30 -0.28
C LEU A 327 12.13 -5.38 -1.04
N ASN A 328 11.73 -4.11 -1.18
CA ASN A 328 12.63 -3.08 -1.68
C ASN A 328 13.55 -2.65 -0.55
N LEU A 329 14.84 -2.94 -0.71
CA LEU A 329 15.86 -2.48 0.22
C LEU A 329 16.30 -1.07 -0.19
N CYS A 330 15.71 -0.05 0.45
CA CYS A 330 16.16 1.33 0.28
C CYS A 330 17.25 1.64 1.30
N ILE A 331 18.50 1.71 0.84
CA ILE A 331 19.62 2.19 1.65
C ILE A 331 19.68 3.71 1.49
N TYR A 332 19.28 4.45 2.52
CA TYR A 332 19.46 5.90 2.55
C TYR A 332 20.83 6.22 3.12
N ASN A 333 21.72 6.76 2.28
CA ASN A 333 22.97 7.38 2.74
C ASN A 333 22.87 8.89 2.48
N SER A 334 22.70 9.67 3.55
CA SER A 334 22.63 11.13 3.48
C SER A 334 24.02 11.76 3.40
N GLY A 335 24.81 11.47 2.36
CA GLY A 335 25.95 12.33 2.04
C GLY A 335 27.07 11.83 1.14
N GLN A 336 27.33 10.53 0.99
CA GLN A 336 28.46 10.05 0.16
C GLN A 336 28.11 8.79 -0.63
N GLY A 337 28.46 8.78 -1.92
CA GLY A 337 28.09 7.73 -2.86
C GLY A 337 28.91 6.46 -2.68
N PHE A 338 28.26 5.30 -2.80
CA PHE A 338 28.93 4.04 -3.10
C PHE A 338 29.34 4.09 -4.58
N TYR A 339 30.57 3.66 -4.89
CA TYR A 339 31.13 3.77 -6.25
C TYR A 339 30.65 2.65 -7.19
N ASP A 340 30.32 1.48 -6.65
CA ASP A 340 29.66 0.38 -7.37
C ASP A 340 28.72 -0.37 -6.41
N PHE A 341 27.53 -0.72 -6.89
CA PHE A 341 26.47 -1.37 -6.12
C PHE A 341 25.76 -2.42 -6.98
N LYS A 342 25.73 -3.66 -6.50
CA LYS A 342 25.03 -4.77 -7.14
C LYS A 342 24.16 -5.49 -6.12
N SER A 343 22.91 -5.75 -6.47
CA SER A 343 22.00 -6.56 -5.68
C SER A 343 21.52 -7.76 -6.49
N CYS A 344 21.55 -8.95 -5.88
CA CYS A 344 21.01 -10.17 -6.45
C CYS A 344 20.01 -10.78 -5.48
N GLN A 345 18.80 -11.11 -5.96
CA GLN A 345 17.76 -11.74 -5.17
C GLN A 345 17.54 -13.17 -5.67
N ILE A 346 17.43 -14.10 -4.73
CA ILE A 346 17.05 -15.49 -5.01
C ILE A 346 15.86 -15.84 -4.14
N CYS A 347 14.95 -16.64 -4.70
CA CYS A 347 13.71 -17.00 -4.04
C CYS A 347 13.69 -18.51 -3.78
N PHE A 348 13.15 -18.92 -2.63
CA PHE A 348 12.89 -20.30 -2.30
C PHE A 348 11.41 -20.46 -1.90
N VAL A 349 10.88 -21.66 -2.11
CA VAL A 349 9.68 -22.13 -1.42
C VAL A 349 10.13 -22.98 -0.26
N GLU A 350 9.80 -22.57 0.96
CA GLU A 350 9.87 -23.40 2.16
C GLU A 350 8.58 -24.22 2.24
N ILE A 351 8.73 -25.53 2.28
CA ILE A 351 7.64 -26.48 2.55
C ILE A 351 7.94 -27.04 3.94
N GLU A 352 7.14 -26.62 4.91
CA GLU A 352 7.23 -27.09 6.29
C GLU A 352 6.14 -28.15 6.52
N THR A 353 6.58 -29.37 6.83
CA THR A 353 5.73 -30.46 7.30
C THR A 353 5.92 -30.65 8.81
N GLU A 354 5.17 -31.55 9.44
CA GLU A 354 5.38 -31.87 10.86
C GLU A 354 6.75 -32.49 11.15
N GLN A 355 7.42 -33.04 10.13
CA GLN A 355 8.66 -33.81 10.30
C GLN A 355 9.89 -33.07 9.76
N GLU A 356 9.73 -32.36 8.64
CA GLU A 356 10.85 -31.72 7.95
C GLU A 356 10.49 -30.39 7.26
N LYS A 357 11.52 -29.58 7.01
CA LYS A 357 11.50 -28.35 6.22
C LYS A 357 12.34 -28.49 4.96
N ILE A 358 11.69 -28.41 3.81
CA ILE A 358 12.32 -28.49 2.49
C ILE A 358 12.39 -27.10 1.87
N TYR A 359 13.54 -26.73 1.29
CA TYR A 359 13.73 -25.47 0.57
C TYR A 359 13.95 -25.72 -0.93
N LEU A 360 13.01 -25.29 -1.77
CA LEU A 360 13.10 -25.44 -3.22
C LEU A 360 13.46 -24.09 -3.86
N PRO A 361 14.63 -23.96 -4.53
CA PRO A 361 14.99 -22.73 -5.24
C PRO A 361 14.03 -22.48 -6.41
N LEU A 362 13.47 -21.28 -6.49
CA LEU A 362 12.62 -20.83 -7.58
C LEU A 362 13.48 -20.11 -8.62
N THR A 363 13.80 -20.81 -9.70
CA THR A 363 14.52 -20.23 -10.84
C THR A 363 13.55 -19.96 -11.98
N TYR A 364 13.17 -18.68 -12.13
CA TYR A 364 12.22 -18.15 -13.13
C TYR A 364 10.74 -18.55 -12.95
N PHE A 365 9.86 -17.54 -12.96
CA PHE A 365 8.39 -17.56 -13.03
C PHE A 365 7.68 -18.93 -12.90
N PHE A 366 7.04 -19.16 -11.75
CA PHE A 366 6.17 -20.31 -11.51
C PHE A 366 4.79 -19.87 -11.01
N GLY A 367 3.76 -20.59 -11.46
CA GLY A 367 2.50 -20.77 -10.73
C GLY A 367 2.60 -22.06 -9.91
N ILE A 368 2.08 -22.04 -8.68
CA ILE A 368 1.96 -23.23 -7.83
C ILE A 368 0.47 -23.54 -7.72
N SER A 369 0.07 -24.75 -8.09
CA SER A 369 -1.29 -25.25 -7.91
C SER A 369 -1.30 -26.42 -6.94
N THR A 370 -2.30 -26.44 -6.07
CA THR A 370 -2.57 -27.56 -5.16
C THR A 370 -3.76 -28.33 -5.69
N GLU A 371 -3.60 -29.63 -5.92
CA GLU A 371 -4.70 -30.52 -6.30
C GLU A 371 -4.89 -31.58 -5.20
N ILE A 372 -6.13 -31.74 -4.74
CA ILE A 372 -6.51 -32.80 -3.82
C ILE A 372 -7.00 -33.96 -4.68
N LEU A 373 -6.25 -35.06 -4.69
CA LEU A 373 -6.66 -36.27 -5.40
C LEU A 373 -7.80 -36.96 -4.63
N GLY A 374 -8.64 -37.73 -5.33
CA GLY A 374 -9.87 -38.34 -4.79
C GLY A 374 -9.66 -39.27 -3.59
N ASP A 375 -8.41 -39.65 -3.33
CA ASP A 375 -7.89 -40.49 -2.25
C ASP A 375 -7.67 -39.72 -0.94
N GLY A 376 -7.64 -38.38 -1.01
CA GLY A 376 -7.28 -37.48 0.10
C GLY A 376 -5.82 -37.04 0.12
N ASP A 377 -5.03 -37.43 -0.89
CA ASP A 377 -3.64 -36.99 -1.04
C ASP A 377 -3.57 -35.58 -1.63
N ILE A 378 -2.68 -34.75 -1.08
CA ILE A 378 -2.46 -33.38 -1.55
C ILE A 378 -1.21 -33.38 -2.43
N VAL A 379 -1.38 -33.06 -3.72
CA VAL A 379 -0.27 -32.90 -4.66
C VAL A 379 0.00 -31.41 -4.85
N TYR A 380 1.25 -31.02 -4.61
CA TYR A 380 1.76 -29.69 -4.92
C TYR A 380 2.41 -29.73 -6.30
N GLU A 381 1.85 -29.01 -7.26
CA GLU A 381 2.42 -28.88 -8.60
C GLU A 381 3.02 -27.48 -8.79
N ALA A 382 4.30 -27.42 -9.14
CA ALA A 382 4.97 -26.18 -9.53
C ALA A 382 5.25 -26.20 -11.04
N ARG A 383 4.62 -25.31 -11.82
CA ARG A 383 4.79 -25.25 -13.29
C ARG A 383 5.58 -24.04 -13.74
N GLY A 384 6.62 -24.25 -14.54
CA GLY A 384 7.48 -23.20 -15.10
C GLY A 384 7.07 -22.82 -16.52
N TYR A 385 7.29 -21.57 -16.93
CA TYR A 385 6.78 -20.99 -18.20
C TYR A 385 7.28 -21.68 -19.50
N ARG A 386 8.27 -22.60 -19.43
CA ARG A 386 8.80 -23.32 -20.60
C ARG A 386 9.11 -24.81 -20.41
N ASN A 387 8.93 -25.35 -19.21
CA ASN A 387 9.22 -26.76 -18.94
C ASN A 387 7.99 -27.42 -18.31
N ASN A 388 7.40 -28.39 -19.01
CA ASN A 388 6.41 -29.31 -18.46
C ASN A 388 7.09 -30.35 -17.55
N ILE A 389 7.86 -29.92 -16.56
CA ILE A 389 8.36 -30.83 -15.53
C ILE A 389 7.19 -31.10 -14.60
N LYS A 390 6.46 -32.18 -14.89
CA LYS A 390 5.52 -32.76 -13.95
C LYS A 390 6.38 -33.43 -12.86
N LEU A 391 6.40 -32.88 -11.64
CA LEU A 391 6.98 -33.54 -10.47
C LEU A 391 6.08 -34.71 -10.04
N SER A 392 5.80 -35.65 -10.95
CA SER A 392 4.91 -36.79 -10.70
C SER A 392 5.55 -37.90 -9.89
N ASN A 393 6.87 -37.83 -9.65
CA ASN A 393 7.65 -38.87 -8.98
C ASN A 393 8.24 -38.47 -7.62
N LEU A 394 7.76 -37.41 -6.97
CA LEU A 394 7.76 -37.34 -5.50
C LEU A 394 6.78 -38.36 -4.88
N LYS A 395 6.64 -39.53 -5.51
CA LYS A 395 5.75 -40.62 -5.13
C LYS A 395 6.30 -41.43 -3.96
N ASN A 396 7.53 -41.18 -3.52
CA ASN A 396 8.16 -41.92 -2.43
C ASN A 396 8.64 -41.06 -1.25
N VAL A 397 8.58 -39.72 -1.30
CA VAL A 397 8.59 -38.91 -0.07
C VAL A 397 7.14 -38.79 0.37
N PHE A 398 6.65 -39.92 0.87
CA PHE A 398 5.30 -40.08 1.32
C PHE A 398 5.00 -39.10 2.48
N LEU A 399 4.06 -38.18 2.27
CA LEU A 399 3.13 -37.79 3.33
C LEU A 399 2.00 -38.85 3.41
N THR A 400 2.35 -40.13 3.62
CA THR A 400 1.36 -41.16 3.95
C THR A 400 0.94 -41.01 5.41
N ARG A 401 0.15 -39.96 5.68
CA ARG A 401 -0.76 -39.93 6.82
C ARG A 401 -1.82 -38.87 6.54
N LYS A 402 -3.06 -39.34 6.38
CA LYS A 402 -4.28 -38.53 6.48
C LYS A 402 -4.12 -37.55 7.64
N ASN A 403 -4.17 -36.24 7.34
CA ASN A 403 -4.19 -35.09 8.27
C ASN A 403 -2.89 -34.34 8.57
N SER A 404 -1.82 -34.44 7.77
CA SER A 404 -0.66 -33.55 7.94
C SER A 404 -0.83 -32.26 7.11
N TYR A 405 -0.95 -31.12 7.79
CA TYR A 405 -1.00 -29.79 7.16
C TYR A 405 0.44 -29.33 6.86
N GLY A 406 0.76 -29.10 5.59
CA GLY A 406 2.03 -28.47 5.18
C GLY A 406 1.87 -26.95 5.05
N PHE A 407 2.76 -26.17 5.65
CA PHE A 407 2.82 -24.73 5.42
C PHE A 407 3.76 -24.43 4.25
N LEU A 408 3.21 -23.78 3.22
CA LEU A 408 3.98 -23.35 2.06
C LEU A 408 4.29 -21.85 2.19
N ARG A 409 5.57 -21.51 2.28
CA ARG A 409 6.04 -20.14 2.48
C ARG A 409 7.07 -19.75 1.43
N LYS A 410 6.84 -18.63 0.75
CA LYS A 410 7.86 -18.00 -0.10
C LYS A 410 8.88 -17.28 0.78
N ILE A 411 10.18 -17.56 0.59
CA ILE A 411 11.28 -16.89 1.27
C ILE A 411 12.20 -16.25 0.24
N ILE A 412 12.57 -14.98 0.46
CA ILE A 412 13.46 -14.23 -0.41
C ILE A 412 14.77 -13.96 0.32
N PHE A 413 15.89 -14.30 -0.32
CA PHE A 413 17.23 -13.95 0.15
C PHE A 413 17.86 -12.93 -0.80
N THR A 414 18.48 -11.89 -0.23
CA THR A 414 19.14 -10.83 -1.00
C THR A 414 20.64 -10.81 -0.71
N LYS A 415 21.47 -10.87 -1.74
CA LYS A 415 22.90 -10.61 -1.69
C LYS A 415 23.15 -9.19 -2.18
N ILE A 416 23.92 -8.43 -1.42
CA ILE A 416 24.34 -7.08 -1.76
C ILE A 416 25.85 -7.05 -1.82
N GLU A 417 26.38 -6.53 -2.92
CA GLU A 417 27.79 -6.26 -3.12
C GLU A 417 28.00 -4.77 -3.34
N TYR A 418 28.92 -4.18 -2.58
CA TYR A 418 29.22 -2.75 -2.70
C TYR A 418 30.68 -2.46 -2.40
N GLN A 419 31.22 -1.41 -3.02
CA GLN A 419 32.56 -0.91 -2.74
C GLN A 419 32.49 0.27 -1.77
N ASP A 420 33.28 0.21 -0.68
CA ASP A 420 33.39 1.34 0.26
C ASP A 420 34.35 2.43 -0.24
N MET A 421 34.45 3.51 0.52
CA MET A 421 35.30 4.67 0.18
C MET A 421 36.80 4.36 0.19
N MET A 422 37.23 3.26 0.82
CA MET A 422 38.62 2.80 0.81
C MET A 422 38.89 1.86 -0.38
N GLY A 423 37.91 1.71 -1.29
CA GLY A 423 37.98 0.80 -2.42
C GLY A 423 37.78 -0.67 -2.04
N LYS A 424 37.41 -0.98 -0.79
CA LYS A 424 37.22 -2.35 -0.32
C LYS A 424 35.82 -2.84 -0.66
N TYR A 425 35.74 -4.01 -1.27
CA TYR A 425 34.49 -4.67 -1.60
C TYR A 425 33.91 -5.39 -0.38
N HIS A 426 32.61 -5.21 -0.18
CA HIS A 426 31.83 -5.85 0.85
C HIS A 426 30.73 -6.68 0.21
N THR A 427 30.41 -7.81 0.83
CA THR A 427 29.25 -8.64 0.50
C THR A 427 28.42 -8.84 1.76
N GLN A 428 27.13 -8.55 1.70
CA GLN A 428 26.19 -8.79 2.77
C GLN A 428 25.00 -9.60 2.26
N TYR A 429 24.42 -10.43 3.13
CA TYR A 429 23.30 -11.29 2.81
C TYR A 429 22.14 -11.00 3.75
N PHE A 430 20.92 -11.02 3.22
CA PHE A 430 19.71 -10.67 3.96
C PHE A 430 18.67 -11.76 3.78
N ASP A 431 18.02 -12.11 4.89
CA ASP A 431 16.73 -12.79 4.91
C ASP A 431 15.67 -11.69 4.80
N SER A 432 15.20 -11.46 3.57
CA SER A 432 14.30 -10.34 3.27
C SER A 432 12.99 -10.47 4.04
N ASP A 433 12.53 -11.69 4.24
CA ASP A 433 11.30 -12.03 4.93
C ASP A 433 11.33 -11.67 6.42
N LYS A 434 12.49 -11.86 7.06
CA LYS A 434 12.69 -11.55 8.48
C LYS A 434 13.35 -10.19 8.71
N GLY A 435 13.70 -9.46 7.65
CA GLY A 435 14.35 -8.15 7.72
C GLY A 435 15.69 -8.17 8.45
N ARG A 436 16.43 -9.29 8.41
CA ARG A 436 17.67 -9.47 9.18
C ARG A 436 18.86 -9.83 8.30
N VAL A 437 20.04 -9.34 8.69
CA VAL A 437 21.33 -9.69 8.09
C VAL A 437 21.65 -11.14 8.46
N LEU A 438 22.03 -11.95 7.47
CA LEU A 438 22.51 -13.31 7.67
C LEU A 438 24.01 -13.29 7.97
N ASN A 439 24.48 -14.28 8.74
CA ASN A 439 25.90 -14.55 8.81
C ASN A 439 26.45 -14.83 7.40
N ASN A 440 27.59 -14.22 7.05
CA ASN A 440 28.22 -14.32 5.74
C ASN A 440 28.46 -15.76 5.29
N SER A 441 28.78 -16.70 6.19
CA SER A 441 28.94 -18.12 5.85
C SER A 441 27.63 -18.73 5.35
N LYS A 442 26.54 -18.52 6.09
CA LYS A 442 25.19 -19.00 5.76
C LYS A 442 24.66 -18.37 4.46
N GLY A 443 24.83 -17.06 4.31
CA GLY A 443 24.43 -16.35 3.09
C GLY A 443 25.19 -16.82 1.85
N LYS A 444 26.52 -16.98 1.95
CA LYS A 444 27.35 -17.53 0.86
C LYS A 444 26.90 -18.92 0.45
N TYR A 445 26.60 -19.80 1.41
CA TYR A 445 26.16 -21.16 1.14
C TYR A 445 24.81 -21.21 0.42
N ILE A 446 23.81 -20.44 0.87
CA ILE A 446 22.49 -20.40 0.22
C ILE A 446 22.61 -19.96 -1.26
N PHE A 447 23.40 -18.92 -1.53
CA PHE A 447 23.63 -18.46 -2.90
C PHE A 447 24.45 -19.46 -3.73
N LYS A 448 25.40 -20.16 -3.12
CA LYS A 448 26.15 -21.25 -3.77
C LYS A 448 25.20 -22.39 -4.15
N LEU A 449 24.37 -22.86 -3.22
CA LEU A 449 23.40 -23.93 -3.45
C LEU A 449 22.43 -23.59 -4.59
N HIS A 450 21.93 -22.36 -4.61
CA HIS A 450 21.09 -21.87 -5.71
C HIS A 450 21.84 -21.90 -7.06
N ASN A 451 23.07 -21.39 -7.11
CA ASN A 451 23.85 -21.37 -8.35
C ASN A 451 24.24 -22.77 -8.82
N ASP A 452 24.61 -23.68 -7.91
CA ASP A 452 24.91 -25.07 -8.20
C ASP A 452 23.66 -25.78 -8.77
N TYR A 453 22.48 -25.45 -8.22
CA TYR A 453 21.20 -25.94 -8.73
C TYR A 453 20.87 -25.40 -10.13
N ILE A 454 21.01 -24.09 -10.37
CA ILE A 454 20.86 -23.49 -11.70
C ILE A 454 21.80 -24.17 -12.70
N HIS A 455 23.07 -24.34 -12.33
CA HIS A 455 24.08 -24.89 -13.19
C HIS A 455 23.75 -26.34 -13.58
N LYS A 456 23.31 -27.16 -12.62
CA LYS A 456 22.81 -28.52 -12.89
C LYS A 456 21.59 -28.54 -13.81
N LEU A 457 20.62 -27.65 -13.59
CA LEU A 457 19.45 -27.53 -14.48
C LEU A 457 19.82 -27.08 -15.90
N SER A 458 20.77 -26.16 -16.04
CA SER A 458 21.25 -25.71 -17.36
C SER A 458 21.96 -26.83 -18.13
N PHE A 459 22.58 -27.78 -17.42
CA PHE A 459 23.19 -28.98 -18.00
C PHE A 459 22.17 -30.03 -18.47
N LEU A 460 20.98 -30.04 -17.87
CA LEU A 460 19.87 -30.93 -18.24
C LEU A 460 19.04 -30.40 -19.43
N ASN A 461 19.27 -29.15 -19.83
CA ASN A 461 18.50 -28.47 -20.87
C ASN A 461 19.10 -28.63 -22.29
N THR A 462 20.04 -29.54 -22.48
CA THR A 462 20.56 -29.92 -23.79
C THR A 462 19.77 -31.11 -24.35
N GLU A 463 18.76 -30.76 -25.16
CA GLU A 463 18.10 -31.55 -26.21
C GLU A 463 17.84 -33.05 -25.93
N ASN A 464 16.56 -33.35 -25.65
CA ASN A 464 15.92 -34.67 -25.50
C ASN A 464 16.02 -35.34 -24.13
N LEU A 465 15.23 -34.88 -23.16
CA LEU A 465 14.86 -35.66 -21.98
C LEU A 465 13.39 -35.43 -21.62
N ASP A 466 12.52 -36.30 -22.13
CA ASP A 466 11.24 -36.58 -21.46
C ASP A 466 11.57 -37.40 -20.20
N TYR A 467 11.35 -36.81 -19.02
CA TYR A 467 11.55 -37.37 -17.68
C TYR A 467 12.99 -37.44 -17.15
N VAL A 468 13.32 -36.54 -16.21
CA VAL A 468 14.50 -36.64 -15.35
C VAL A 468 14.05 -37.08 -13.95
N ASN A 469 14.58 -38.21 -13.49
CA ASN A 469 14.35 -38.76 -12.15
C ASN A 469 15.40 -38.18 -11.17
N ILE A 470 14.95 -37.47 -10.12
CA ILE A 470 15.83 -36.80 -9.14
C ILE A 470 15.71 -37.55 -7.80
N ASP A 471 16.18 -38.79 -7.75
CA ASP A 471 16.04 -39.64 -6.55
C ASP A 471 17.16 -39.48 -5.51
N ASN A 472 18.25 -38.74 -5.79
CA ASN A 472 19.47 -38.80 -4.98
C ASN A 472 19.93 -37.47 -4.33
N ILE A 473 19.02 -36.56 -3.97
CA ILE A 473 19.40 -35.43 -3.10
C ILE A 473 18.87 -35.73 -1.69
N ASN A 474 19.77 -36.16 -0.81
CA ASN A 474 19.43 -36.53 0.56
C ASN A 474 19.06 -35.28 1.39
N VAL A 475 17.76 -35.05 1.57
CA VAL A 475 17.14 -33.89 2.24
C VAL A 475 17.45 -33.86 3.75
N GLU A 476 17.70 -35.02 4.36
CA GLU A 476 17.93 -35.21 5.80
C GLU A 476 19.20 -34.48 6.31
N ILE A 477 20.14 -34.21 5.41
CA ILE A 477 21.41 -33.56 5.74
C ILE A 477 21.24 -32.03 5.82
N LEU A 478 20.39 -31.44 4.96
CA LEU A 478 20.12 -30.00 4.95
C LEU A 478 19.45 -29.52 6.26
N GLU A 479 18.58 -30.35 6.83
CA GLU A 479 17.88 -30.06 8.09
C GLU A 479 18.79 -30.11 9.32
N ASN A 480 19.66 -31.12 9.41
CA ASN A 480 20.60 -31.26 10.53
C ASN A 480 21.65 -30.13 10.56
N TYR A 481 21.97 -29.55 9.39
CA TYR A 481 22.89 -28.41 9.27
C TYR A 481 22.27 -27.04 9.52
N ILE A 482 20.99 -26.81 9.16
CA ILE A 482 20.31 -25.56 9.51
C ILE A 482 20.15 -25.42 11.04
N LYS A 483 20.16 -26.55 11.76
CA LYS A 483 20.01 -26.64 13.22
C LYS A 483 21.33 -26.69 14.02
N SER A 484 22.49 -26.97 13.42
CA SER A 484 23.76 -27.15 14.17
C SER A 484 24.91 -26.26 13.65
N ASP A 485 25.61 -25.56 14.55
CA ASP A 485 26.75 -24.65 14.28
C ASP A 485 28.07 -25.39 14.00
N ILE A 486 28.07 -26.48 13.22
CA ILE A 486 29.26 -27.32 12.99
C ILE A 486 29.96 -26.96 11.67
N GLN A 487 31.30 -26.87 11.68
CA GLN A 487 32.13 -26.73 10.48
C GLN A 487 32.27 -28.07 9.74
N ILE A 488 32.12 -28.05 8.41
CA ILE A 488 32.17 -29.22 7.53
C ILE A 488 33.47 -29.22 6.72
N THR A 489 34.09 -30.39 6.57
CA THR A 489 35.26 -30.61 5.70
C THR A 489 34.85 -31.16 4.32
N GLU A 490 35.76 -31.09 3.34
CA GLU A 490 35.54 -31.57 1.96
C GLU A 490 35.20 -33.08 1.90
N GLU A 491 35.65 -33.86 2.88
CA GLU A 491 35.41 -35.30 2.99
C GLU A 491 33.97 -35.63 3.41
N ASP A 492 33.37 -34.79 4.25
CA ASP A 492 31.96 -34.90 4.63
C ASP A 492 31.04 -34.61 3.45
N PHE A 493 31.49 -33.79 2.50
CA PHE A 493 30.76 -33.45 1.28
C PHE A 493 30.74 -34.61 0.27
N LEU A 494 31.80 -35.40 0.20
CA LEU A 494 31.88 -36.59 -0.66
C LEU A 494 30.98 -37.74 -0.19
N LYS A 495 30.72 -37.86 1.12
CA LYS A 495 29.77 -38.84 1.68
C LYS A 495 28.30 -38.51 1.39
N VAL A 496 27.98 -37.27 1.02
CA VAL A 496 26.64 -36.85 0.56
C VAL A 496 26.42 -37.22 -0.92
N TYR A 497 27.50 -37.49 -1.64
CA TYR A 497 27.50 -37.67 -3.10
C TYR A 497 27.46 -39.15 -3.53
N GLN A 498 27.85 -40.08 -2.65
CA GLN A 498 27.63 -41.52 -2.80
C GLN A 498 26.33 -41.92 -2.11
#